data_AF-A0A0H2XXJ2-F1
#
_entry.id   AF-A0A0H2XXJ2-F1
#
_cell.length_a   1.000
_cell.length_b   1.000
_cell.length_c   1.000
_cell.angle_alpha   90.00
_cell.angle_beta   90.00
_cell.angle_gamma   90.00
#
_symmetry.space_group_name_H-M   'P 1'
#
loop_
_entity.id
_entity.type
_entity.pdbx_description
1 polymer ?
#
loop_
_entity_poly.entity_id
_entity_poly.type
_entity_poly.pdbx_seq_one_letter_code
_entity_poly.pdbx_strand_id
1 'polypeptide(L)'
;MKKRHTDEQIIRILREAESQEVPVKDLCKRHNISEQTFYRWRTKFGGMDVAEARRLKELESENEKLKRLVAEQLLVIDGLKEFSRKK
;
A
#
# COMPACT_ATOMS: atom_id res chain seq x y z
N MET A 1 -8.29 -1.46 -14.25
CA MET A 1 -8.44 -2.92 -14.02
C MET A 1 -8.74 -3.14 -12.54
N LYS A 2 -9.92 -3.65 -12.17
CA LYS A 2 -10.30 -3.83 -10.76
C LYS A 2 -9.50 -5.00 -10.18
N LYS A 3 -8.74 -4.77 -9.10
CA LYS A 3 -8.03 -5.87 -8.41
C LYS A 3 -9.08 -6.86 -7.88
N ARG A 4 -8.87 -8.16 -8.11
CA ARG A 4 -9.76 -9.24 -7.64
C ARG A 4 -9.73 -9.39 -6.11
N HIS A 5 -8.59 -9.08 -5.49
CA HIS A 5 -8.41 -9.09 -4.04
C HIS A 5 -7.91 -7.73 -3.55
N THR A 6 -8.46 -7.29 -2.43
CA THR A 6 -7.97 -6.13 -1.64
C THR A 6 -6.73 -6.53 -0.84
N ASP A 7 -5.91 -5.56 -0.47
CA ASP A 7 -4.68 -5.83 0.29
C ASP A 7 -5.05 -6.44 1.67
N GLU A 8 -6.17 -6.04 2.27
CA GLU A 8 -6.71 -6.62 3.51
C GLU A 8 -7.21 -8.06 3.35
N GLN A 9 -7.71 -8.45 2.17
CA GLN A 9 -8.05 -9.85 1.88
C GLN A 9 -6.78 -10.69 1.71
N ILE A 10 -5.77 -10.15 1.03
CA ILE A 10 -4.48 -10.82 0.84
C ILE A 10 -3.83 -11.12 2.19
N ILE A 11 -3.74 -10.12 3.08
CA ILE A 11 -3.13 -10.28 4.40
C ILE A 11 -3.88 -11.31 5.25
N ARG A 12 -5.23 -11.33 5.18
CA ARG A 12 -6.03 -12.34 5.89
C ARG A 12 -5.73 -13.76 5.40
N ILE A 13 -5.59 -13.97 4.09
CA ILE A 13 -5.23 -15.27 3.51
C ILE A 13 -3.83 -15.70 3.97
N LEU A 14 -2.87 -14.77 3.99
CA LEU A 14 -1.51 -15.08 4.47
C LEU A 14 -1.51 -15.46 5.96
N ARG A 15 -2.29 -14.78 6.80
CA ARG A 15 -2.44 -15.12 8.22
C ARG A 15 -3.10 -16.47 8.45
N GLU A 16 -4.07 -16.84 7.62
CA GLU A 16 -4.67 -18.17 7.67
C GLU A 16 -3.61 -19.26 7.42
N ALA A 17 -2.69 -19.01 6.49
CA ALA A 17 -1.55 -19.91 6.21
C ALA A 17 -0.52 -19.98 7.36
N GLU A 18 -0.40 -18.92 8.15
CA GLU A 18 0.53 -18.86 9.29
C GLU A 18 -0.07 -19.44 10.58
N SER A 19 -1.39 -19.36 10.73
CA SER A 19 -2.12 -19.79 11.94
C SER A 19 -2.66 -21.22 11.86
N GLN A 20 -3.00 -21.70 10.66
CA GLN A 20 -3.42 -23.08 10.44
C GLN A 20 -2.26 -23.85 9.82
N GLU A 21 -1.96 -25.06 10.33
CA GLU A 21 -1.04 -26.01 9.68
C GLU A 21 -1.68 -26.62 8.40
N VAL A 22 -2.34 -25.78 7.59
CA VAL A 22 -2.96 -26.16 6.33
C VAL A 22 -1.89 -26.10 5.23
N PRO A 23 -1.79 -27.13 4.38
CA PRO A 23 -0.95 -27.07 3.20
C PRO A 23 -1.32 -25.88 2.29
N VAL A 24 -0.31 -25.10 1.86
CA VAL A 24 -0.48 -23.93 0.98
C VAL A 24 -1.32 -24.27 -0.26
N LYS A 25 -1.18 -25.48 -0.79
CA LYS A 25 -1.96 -25.98 -1.93
C LYS A 25 -3.48 -25.99 -1.68
N ASP A 26 -3.92 -26.39 -0.50
CA ASP A 26 -5.34 -26.48 -0.16
C ASP A 26 -5.92 -25.11 0.20
N LEU A 27 -5.11 -24.24 0.82
CA LEU A 27 -5.44 -22.84 1.01
C LEU A 27 -5.65 -22.13 -0.35
N CYS A 28 -4.74 -22.35 -1.30
CA CYS A 28 -4.80 -21.77 -2.64
C CYS A 28 -6.08 -22.19 -3.39
N LYS A 29 -6.46 -23.48 -3.29
CA LYS A 29 -7.73 -23.97 -3.86
C LYS A 29 -8.95 -23.29 -3.22
N ARG A 30 -8.99 -23.17 -1.89
CA ARG A 30 -10.10 -22.52 -1.17
C ARG A 30 -10.31 -21.07 -1.59
N HIS A 31 -9.21 -20.33 -1.75
CA HIS A 31 -9.24 -18.91 -2.10
C HIS A 31 -9.21 -18.65 -3.62
N ASN A 32 -9.22 -19.72 -4.43
CA ASN A 32 -9.16 -19.67 -5.90
C ASN A 32 -7.97 -18.84 -6.42
N ILE A 33 -6.79 -19.09 -5.86
CA ILE A 33 -5.52 -18.46 -6.25
C ILE A 33 -4.49 -19.53 -6.61
N SER A 34 -3.47 -19.17 -7.40
CA SER A 34 -2.34 -20.05 -7.63
C SER A 34 -1.32 -19.96 -6.49
N GLU A 35 -0.56 -21.03 -6.26
CA GLU A 35 0.54 -21.03 -5.27
C GLU A 35 1.57 -19.95 -5.58
N GLN A 36 1.84 -19.69 -6.87
CA GLN A 36 2.71 -18.58 -7.29
C GLN A 36 2.17 -17.22 -6.83
N THR A 37 0.86 -17.01 -6.90
CA THR A 37 0.22 -15.77 -6.41
C THR A 37 0.38 -15.65 -4.90
N PHE A 38 0.17 -16.75 -4.17
CA PHE A 38 0.36 -16.80 -2.72
C PHE A 38 1.79 -16.43 -2.32
N TYR A 39 2.82 -17.03 -2.91
CA TYR A 39 4.20 -16.70 -2.57
C TYR A 39 4.56 -15.26 -2.93
N ARG A 40 4.06 -14.74 -4.05
CA ARG A 40 4.26 -13.33 -4.43
C ARG A 40 3.61 -12.38 -3.43
N TRP A 41 2.44 -12.73 -2.91
CA TRP A 41 1.80 -11.99 -1.82
C TRP A 41 2.58 -12.12 -0.52
N ARG A 42 3.09 -13.31 -0.18
CA ARG A 42 3.91 -13.53 1.02
C ARG A 42 5.19 -12.69 1.00
N THR A 43 5.86 -12.55 -0.13
CA THR A 43 7.03 -11.66 -0.24
C THR A 43 6.66 -10.19 -0.02
N LYS A 44 5.47 -9.76 -0.47
CA LYS A 44 5.05 -8.36 -0.42
C LYS A 44 4.40 -7.96 0.91
N PHE A 45 3.63 -8.86 1.51
CA PHE A 45 2.75 -8.59 2.66
C PHE A 45 2.99 -9.55 3.83
N GLY A 46 3.88 -10.54 3.71
CA GLY A 46 4.20 -11.45 4.80
C GLY A 46 4.76 -10.69 6.01
N GLY A 47 4.33 -11.08 7.21
CA GLY A 47 4.68 -10.39 8.45
C GLY A 47 3.99 -9.04 8.66
N MET A 48 3.12 -8.58 7.75
CA MET A 48 2.36 -7.34 7.87
C MET A 48 0.98 -7.61 8.51
N ASP A 49 0.60 -6.81 9.50
CA ASP A 49 -0.79 -6.80 10.01
C ASP A 49 -1.71 -6.02 9.04
N VAL A 50 -2.98 -6.39 9.00
CA VAL A 50 -4.04 -5.60 8.35
C VAL A 50 -4.06 -4.17 8.90
N ALA A 51 -3.86 -4.01 10.22
CA ALA A 51 -3.78 -2.68 10.85
C ALA A 51 -2.56 -1.88 10.34
N GLU A 52 -1.42 -2.54 10.17
CA GLU A 52 -0.19 -1.92 9.67
C GLU A 52 -0.31 -1.54 8.19
N ALA A 53 -0.92 -2.41 7.37
CA ALA A 53 -1.18 -2.11 5.96
C ALA A 53 -2.13 -0.93 5.77
N ARG A 54 -3.18 -0.84 6.60
CA ARG A 54 -4.11 0.29 6.58
C ARG A 54 -3.40 1.58 6.98
N ARG A 55 -2.62 1.55 8.07
CA ARG A 55 -1.85 2.69 8.55
C ARG A 55 -0.83 3.16 7.50
N LEU A 56 -0.15 2.23 6.84
CA LEU A 56 0.81 2.54 5.76
C LEU A 56 0.11 3.29 4.62
N LYS A 57 -1.04 2.81 4.17
CA LYS A 57 -1.82 3.45 3.09
C LYS A 57 -2.31 4.85 3.48
N GLU A 58 -2.75 5.03 4.73
CA GLU A 58 -3.14 6.34 5.25
C GLU A 58 -1.96 7.30 5.27
N LEU A 59 -0.79 6.85 5.74
CA LEU A 59 0.45 7.63 5.74
C LEU A 59 0.94 7.97 4.32
N GLU A 60 0.85 7.04 3.38
CA GLU A 60 1.19 7.29 1.97
C GLU A 60 0.30 8.36 1.36
N SER A 61 -1.02 8.29 1.60
CA SER A 61 -1.97 9.29 1.11
C SER A 61 -1.71 10.67 1.71
N GLU A 62 -1.43 10.73 3.00
CA GLU A 62 -1.13 12.01 3.66
C GLU A 62 0.20 12.58 3.18
N ASN A 63 1.22 11.74 2.99
CA ASN A 63 2.50 12.16 2.43
C ASN A 63 2.36 12.75 1.03
N GLU A 64 1.51 12.16 0.18
CA GLU A 64 1.23 12.67 -1.16
C GLU A 64 0.56 14.06 -1.11
N LYS A 65 -0.43 14.25 -0.22
CA LYS A 65 -1.08 15.55 -0.03
C LYS A 65 -0.09 16.60 0.47
N LEU A 66 0.72 16.25 1.47
CA LEU A 66 1.72 17.16 2.03
C LEU A 66 2.74 17.58 0.98
N LYS A 67 3.26 16.64 0.18
CA LYS A 67 4.18 16.95 -0.92
C LYS A 67 3.58 17.92 -1.93
N ARG A 68 2.29 17.75 -2.25
CA ARG A 68 1.56 18.65 -3.17
C ARG A 68 1.43 20.05 -2.60
N LEU A 69 0.99 20.18 -1.35
CA LEU A 69 0.87 21.46 -0.66
C LEU A 69 2.22 22.19 -0.59
N VAL A 70 3.30 21.46 -0.29
CA VAL A 70 4.65 22.04 -0.28
C VAL A 70 5.06 22.51 -1.67
N ALA A 71 4.82 21.74 -2.72
CA ALA A 71 5.13 22.15 -4.09
C ALA A 71 4.35 23.42 -4.50
N GLU A 72 3.07 23.48 -4.19
CA GLU A 72 2.23 24.66 -4.45
C GLU A 72 2.73 25.90 -3.70
N GLN A 73 3.10 25.75 -2.43
CA GLN A 73 3.68 26.84 -1.64
C GLN A 73 5.03 27.32 -2.20
N LEU A 74 5.90 26.40 -2.62
CA LEU A 74 7.19 26.74 -3.21
C LEU A 74 7.00 27.55 -4.49
N LEU A 75 6.05 27.18 -5.35
CA LEU A 75 5.74 27.95 -6.57
C LEU A 75 5.30 29.38 -6.25
N VAL A 76 4.45 29.56 -5.22
CA VAL A 76 4.01 30.90 -4.79
C VAL A 76 5.19 31.71 -4.25
N ILE A 77 6.03 31.11 -3.41
CA ILE A 77 7.22 31.76 -2.84
C ILE A 77 8.18 32.20 -3.96
N ASP A 78 8.41 31.35 -4.95
CA ASP A 78 9.29 31.66 -6.06
C ASP A 78 8.75 32.82 -6.90
N GLY A 79 7.45 32.82 -7.20
CA GLY A 79 6.79 33.95 -7.88
C GLY A 79 6.90 35.27 -7.11
N LEU A 80 6.72 35.24 -5.78
CA LEU A 80 6.87 36.42 -4.93
C LEU A 80 8.32 36.94 -4.91
N LYS A 81 9.31 36.03 -4.85
CA LYS A 81 10.73 36.39 -4.92
C LYS A 81 11.08 37.02 -6.27
N GLU A 82 10.57 36.47 -7.37
CA GLU A 82 10.78 37.07 -8.70
C GLU A 82 10.18 38.48 -8.80
N PHE A 83 8.96 38.68 -8.29
CA PHE A 83 8.33 39.99 -8.26
C PHE A 83 9.16 41.00 -7.44
N SER A 84 9.63 40.59 -6.25
CA SER A 84 10.46 41.44 -5.40
C SER A 84 11.83 41.76 -5.99
N ARG A 85 12.37 40.92 -6.89
CA ARG A 85 13.65 41.17 -7.59
C ARG A 85 13.52 42.13 -8.78
N LYS A 86 12.31 42.26 -9.34
CA LYS A 86 12.02 43.13 -10.50
C LYS A 86 11.61 44.56 -10.10
N LYS A 87 11.55 44.85 -8.80
CA LYS A 87 11.21 46.16 -8.23
C LYS A 87 12.48 46.81 -7.69
#